data_AF-A0A1E4RSD2-F1
#
_entry.id   AF-A0A1E4RSD2-F1
#
_cell.length_a   1.000
_cell.length_b   1.000
_cell.length_c   1.000
_cell.angle_alpha   90.00
_cell.angle_beta   90.00
_cell.angle_gamma   90.00
#
_symmetry.space_group_name_H-M   'P 1'
#
loop_
_entity.id
_entity.type
_entity.pdbx_description
1 polymer ?
#
loop_
_entity_poly.entity_id
_entity_poly.type
_entity_poly.pdbx_seq_one_letter_code
_entity_poly.pdbx_strand_id
1 'polypeptide(L)' 'SSRQALKKYVQSNYDIKAANFDALFNAALRKGVETGDFAQPKGPSGPTKVAKKEK' A
#
# COMPACT_ATOMS: atom_id res chain seq x y z
N SER A 1 0.74 1.45 9.73
CA SER A 1 1.34 0.19 9.26
C SER A 1 2.52 0.50 8.36
N SER A 2 3.54 -0.36 8.24
CA SER A 2 4.61 -0.15 7.24
C SER A 2 4.20 -0.77 5.90
N ARG A 3 4.79 -0.30 4.79
CA ARG A 3 4.59 -0.90 3.45
C ARG A 3 4.84 -2.41 3.44
N GLN A 4 5.88 -2.85 4.16
CA GLN A 4 6.22 -4.27 4.29
C GLN A 4 5.15 -5.06 5.04
N ALA A 5 4.56 -4.49 6.08
CA ALA A 5 3.47 -5.12 6.81
C ALA A 5 2.21 -5.28 5.94
N LEU A 6 1.87 -4.26 5.14
CA LEU A 6 0.76 -4.34 4.19
C LEU A 6 1.03 -5.37 3.09
N LYS A 7 2.24 -5.41 2.55
CA LYS A 7 2.65 -6.41 1.55
C LYS A 7 2.46 -7.83 2.11
N LYS A 8 3.00 -8.09 3.31
CA LYS A 8 2.89 -9.40 3.97
C LYS A 8 1.44 -9.76 4.25
N TYR A 9 0.65 -8.81 4.76
CA TYR A 9 -0.78 -9.02 4.99
C TYR A 9 -1.50 -9.44 3.69
N VAL A 10 -1.29 -8.73 2.59
CA VAL A 10 -1.95 -9.04 1.32
C VAL A 10 -1.53 -10.42 0.78
N GLN A 11 -0.25 -10.78 0.89
CA GLN A 11 0.23 -12.11 0.49
C GLN A 11 -0.26 -13.25 1.40
N SER A 12 -0.48 -12.99 2.69
CA SER A 12 -0.96 -14.01 3.63
C SER A 12 -2.48 -14.19 3.64
N ASN A 13 -3.24 -13.17 3.20
CA ASN A 13 -4.71 -13.23 3.19
C ASN A 13 -5.30 -13.56 1.81
N TYR A 14 -4.54 -13.40 0.74
CA TYR A 14 -4.98 -13.66 -0.64
C TYR A 14 -4.00 -14.59 -1.36
N ASP A 15 -4.51 -15.52 -2.16
CA ASP A 15 -3.69 -16.43 -2.97
C ASP A 15 -3.18 -15.69 -4.23
N ILE A 16 -2.03 -15.03 -4.09
CA ILE A 16 -1.45 -14.19 -5.14
C ILE A 16 -0.40 -15.00 -5.93
N LYS A 17 -0.77 -15.40 -7.15
CA LYS A 17 0.09 -16.15 -8.09
C LYS A 17 0.88 -15.25 -9.06
N ALA A 18 0.69 -13.94 -8.95
CA ALA A 18 1.31 -12.97 -9.85
C ALA A 18 2.78 -12.74 -9.51
N ALA A 19 3.68 -13.12 -10.42
CA ALA A 19 5.13 -12.90 -10.25
C ALA A 19 5.51 -11.41 -10.17
N ASN A 20 4.69 -10.53 -10.76
CA ASN A 20 4.85 -9.08 -10.75
C ASN A 20 4.09 -8.37 -9.60
N PHE A 21 3.65 -9.12 -8.58
CA PHE A 21 2.89 -8.57 -7.46
C PHE A 21 3.57 -7.36 -6.82
N ASP A 22 4.89 -7.39 -6.63
CA ASP A 22 5.61 -6.29 -5.99
C ASP A 22 5.53 -4.98 -6.77
N ALA A 23 5.64 -5.05 -8.10
CA ALA A 23 5.53 -3.88 -8.96
C ALA A 23 4.10 -3.32 -8.94
N LEU A 24 3.12 -4.21 -9.05
CA LEU A 24 1.70 -3.85 -9.01
C LEU A 24 1.30 -3.24 -7.67
N PHE A 25 1.77 -3.82 -6.56
CA PHE A 25 1.54 -3.32 -5.21
C PHE A 25 2.10 -1.92 -5.01
N ASN A 26 3.29 -1.65 -5.56
CA ASN A 26 3.90 -0.32 -5.47
C ASN A 26 3.16 0.73 -6.31
N ALA A 27 2.71 0.35 -7.51
CA ALA A 27 1.91 1.21 -8.35
C ALA A 27 0.56 1.54 -7.69
N ALA A 28 -0.11 0.53 -7.12
CA ALA A 28 -1.37 0.70 -6.39
C ALA A 28 -1.21 1.58 -5.15
N LEU A 29 -0.13 1.39 -4.39
CA LEU A 29 0.20 2.24 -3.23
C LEU A 29 0.41 3.70 -3.63
N ARG A 30 1.19 3.97 -4.68
CA ARG A 30 1.42 5.34 -5.17
C ARG A 30 0.11 5.99 -5.60
N LYS A 31 -0.68 5.28 -6.41
CA LYS A 31 -1.99 5.74 -6.85
C LYS A 31 -2.91 6.03 -5.67
N GLY A 32 -2.97 5.15 -4.68
CA GLY A 32 -3.77 5.36 -3.48
C GLY A 32 -3.29 6.54 -2.62
N VAL A 33 -2.01 6.91 -2.69
CA VAL A 33 -1.50 8.13 -2.05
C VAL A 33 -1.92 9.37 -2.84
N GLU A 34 -1.84 9.32 -4.17
CA GLU A 34 -2.29 10.40 -5.06
C GLU A 34 -3.80 10.66 -4.96
N THR A 35 -4.61 9.60 -4.84
CA THR A 35 -6.06 9.71 -4.66
C THR A 35 -6.47 10.09 -3.24
N GLY A 36 -5.52 10.16 -2.30
CA GLY A 36 -5.78 10.47 -0.90
C GLY A 36 -6.44 9.32 -0.12
N ASP A 37 -6.44 8.09 -0.63
CA ASP A 37 -6.86 6.89 0.11
C ASP A 37 -5.80 6.45 1.14
N PHE A 38 -4.53 6.72 0.86
CA PHE A 38 -3.38 6.44 1.73
C PHE A 38 -2.58 7.71 1.99
N ALA A 39 -2.02 7.84 3.20
CA ALA A 39 -1.13 8.92 3.54
C ALA A 39 0.28 8.37 3.80
N GLN A 40 1.27 9.01 3.19
CA GLN A 40 2.70 8.75 3.41
C GLN A 40 3.35 9.99 4.06
N PRO A 41 3.18 10.18 5.38
CA PRO A 41 3.68 11.37 6.09
C PRO A 41 5.19 11.56 6.05
N LYS A 42 5.98 10.51 5.74
CA LYS A 42 7.43 10.58 5.59
C LYS A 42 7.90 10.23 4.17
N GLY A 43 7.03 10.39 3.17
CA GLY A 43 7.33 10.08 1.77
C GLY A 43 7.35 8.58 1.42
N PRO A 44 7.92 8.20 0.26
CA PRO A 44 7.82 6.85 -0.32
C PRO A 44 8.36 5.71 0.56
N SER A 45 9.39 6.02 1.36
CA SER A 45 10.00 5.08 2.31
C SER A 45 9.40 5.17 3.71
N GLY A 46 8.41 6.05 3.89
CA GLY A 46 7.74 6.32 5.15
C GLY A 46 6.65 5.29 5.50
N PRO A 47 6.17 5.32 6.76
CA PRO A 47 5.02 4.52 7.15
C PRO A 47 3.78 4.91 6.35
N THR A 48 3.04 3.93 5.83
CA THR A 48 1.79 4.15 5.12
C THR A 48 0.62 4.05 6.11
N LYS A 49 -0.15 5.12 6.23
CA LYS A 49 -1.40 5.13 7.01
C LYS A 49 -2.58 5.10 6.04
N VAL A 50 -3.65 4.41 6.42
CA VAL A 50 -4.95 4.58 5.74
C VAL A 50 -5.37 6.01 6.03
N ALA A 51 -5.48 6.82 4.98
CA ALA A 51 -6.02 8.15 5.15
C ALA A 51 -7.49 7.98 5.51
N LYS A 52 -7.93 8.57 6.63
CA LYS A 52 -9.37 8.70 6.86
C LYS A 52 -9.90 9.48 5.68
N LYS A 53 -10.71 8.86 4.81
CA LYS A 53 -11.67 9.63 4.04
C LYS A 53 -12.55 10.32 5.08
N GLU A 54 -12.34 11.62 5.25
CA GLU A 54 -13.34 12.46 5.88
C GLU A 54 -14.61 12.26 5.07
N LYS A 55 -15.60 11.67 5.72
CA LYS A 55 -16.94 11.51 5.21
C LYS A 55 -17.73 12.73 5.65
#